data_AF-A0AAJ2KRA4-F1
#
_entry.id   AF-A0AAJ2KRA4-F1
#
_cell.length_a   1.000
_cell.length_b   1.000
_cell.length_c   1.000
_cell.angle_alpha   90.00
_cell.angle_beta   90.00
_cell.angle_gamma   90.00
#
_symmetry.space_group_name_H-M   'P 1'
#
loop_
_entity.id
_entity.type
_entity.pdbx_description
1 polymer ?
#
loop_
_entity_poly.entity_id
_entity_poly.type
_entity_poly.pdbx_seq_one_letter_code
_entity_poly.pdbx_strand_id
1 'polypeptide(L)'
;MEEVEVTFADEATEAIINARRPSLTDFFRALFDNIGMQKTGDYYALPRTFKLSDAALATICNITRSLPPDELVDAAYVKRTRHRLKTQGFSAIW
;
A
#
# COMPACT_ATOMS: atom_id res chain seq x y z
N MET A 1 -22.81 -25.59 9.34
CA MET A 1 -22.50 -24.26 8.79
C MET A 1 -23.19 -24.25 7.45
N GLU A 2 -24.19 -23.40 7.27
CA GLU A 2 -24.94 -23.31 6.01
C GLU A 2 -24.02 -22.68 4.96
N GLU A 3 -23.84 -23.36 3.83
CA GLU A 3 -22.93 -22.94 2.77
C GLU A 3 -23.62 -21.80 2.00
N VAL A 4 -23.13 -20.57 2.17
CA VAL A 4 -23.69 -19.41 1.49
C VAL A 4 -23.18 -19.42 0.05
N GLU A 5 -24.08 -19.69 -0.89
CA GLU A 5 -23.80 -19.63 -2.31
C GLU A 5 -23.69 -18.15 -2.74
N VAL A 6 -22.48 -17.70 -3.06
CA VAL A 6 -22.22 -16.35 -3.55
C VAL A 6 -22.37 -16.35 -5.07
N THR A 7 -23.30 -15.56 -5.59
CA THR A 7 -23.50 -15.38 -7.02
C THR A 7 -23.09 -13.97 -7.46
N PHE A 8 -22.63 -13.85 -8.70
CA PHE A 8 -22.26 -12.57 -9.32
C PHE A 8 -23.31 -12.16 -10.34
N ALA A 9 -23.58 -10.85 -10.44
CA ALA A 9 -24.57 -10.34 -11.38
C ALA A 9 -24.15 -10.50 -12.85
N ASP A 10 -22.84 -10.51 -13.12
CA ASP A 10 -22.24 -10.65 -14.44
C ASP A 10 -20.74 -11.01 -14.33
N GLU A 11 -20.16 -11.44 -15.45
CA GLU A 11 -18.75 -11.86 -15.56
C GLU A 11 -17.76 -10.71 -15.27
N ALA A 12 -18.12 -9.46 -15.55
CA ALA A 12 -17.28 -8.31 -15.24
C ALA A 12 -17.28 -8.01 -13.73
N THR A 13 -18.43 -8.11 -13.06
CA THR A 13 -18.58 -7.99 -11.62
C THR A 13 -17.82 -9.12 -10.91
N GLU A 14 -17.92 -10.35 -11.41
CA GLU A 14 -17.11 -11.47 -10.94
C GLU A 14 -15.61 -11.18 -11.09
N ALA A 15 -15.18 -10.73 -12.27
CA ALA A 15 -13.78 -10.41 -12.53
C ALA A 15 -13.25 -9.26 -11.65
N ILE A 16 -14.06 -8.26 -11.32
CA ILE A 16 -13.69 -7.15 -10.42
C ILE A 16 -13.60 -7.62 -8.97
N ILE A 17 -14.53 -8.46 -8.51
CA ILE A 17 -14.52 -9.00 -7.15
C ILE A 17 -13.38 -10.02 -6.97
N ASN A 18 -13.16 -10.86 -7.97
CA ASN A 18 -12.09 -11.88 -7.99
C ASN A 18 -10.74 -11.32 -8.44
N ALA A 19 -10.69 -10.11 -9.00
CA ALA A 19 -9.43 -9.43 -9.29
C ALA A 19 -8.64 -9.36 -7.99
N ARG A 20 -7.45 -9.98 -8.02
CA ARG A 20 -6.56 -10.09 -6.88
C ARG A 20 -6.40 -8.71 -6.25
N ARG A 21 -6.86 -8.54 -5.00
CA ARG A 21 -6.68 -7.29 -4.24
C ARG A 21 -5.24 -6.80 -4.47
N PRO A 22 -5.03 -5.52 -4.83
CA PRO A 22 -3.69 -4.96 -5.00
C PRO A 22 -2.87 -5.38 -3.80
N SER A 23 -1.73 -6.03 -4.05
CA SER A 23 -0.94 -6.60 -2.96
C SER A 23 -0.52 -5.47 -2.02
N LEU A 24 -0.26 -5.78 -0.75
CA LEU A 24 0.33 -4.80 0.16
C LEU A 24 1.63 -4.20 -0.41
N THR A 25 2.36 -4.96 -1.23
CA THR A 25 3.53 -4.45 -1.95
C THR A 25 3.16 -3.37 -2.98
N ASP A 26 2.09 -3.58 -3.76
CA ASP A 26 1.62 -2.62 -4.75
C ASP A 26 1.09 -1.35 -4.07
N PHE A 27 0.41 -1.50 -2.94
CA PHE A 27 0.01 -0.37 -2.10
C PHE A 27 1.23 0.45 -1.65
N PHE A 28 2.25 -0.18 -1.09
CA PHE A 28 3.46 0.53 -0.65
C PHE A 28 4.21 1.16 -1.82
N ARG A 29 4.27 0.49 -2.98
CA ARG A 29 4.87 1.05 -4.20
C ARG A 29 4.18 2.36 -4.59
N ALA A 30 2.86 2.34 -4.74
CA ALA A 30 2.08 3.52 -5.10
C ALA A 30 2.17 4.63 -4.04
N LEU A 31 2.15 4.26 -2.75
CA LEU A 31 2.30 5.22 -1.65
C LEU A 31 3.68 5.91 -1.68
N PHE A 32 4.76 5.16 -1.92
CA PHE A 32 6.10 5.73 -2.00
C PHE A 32 6.27 6.63 -3.21
N ASP A 33 5.72 6.26 -4.37
CA ASP A 33 5.72 7.12 -5.56
C ASP A 33 4.96 8.41 -5.32
N ASN A 34 3.74 8.33 -4.75
CA ASN A 34 2.94 9.50 -4.43
C ASN A 34 3.65 10.44 -3.46
N ILE A 35 4.26 9.93 -2.38
CA ILE A 35 5.06 10.75 -1.46
C ILE A 35 6.23 11.40 -2.22
N GLY A 36 6.95 10.64 -3.04
CA GLY A 36 8.07 11.15 -3.84
C GLY A 36 7.65 12.27 -4.80
N MET A 37 6.53 12.10 -5.50
CA MET A 37 5.97 13.11 -6.42
C MET A 37 5.57 14.40 -5.71
N GLN A 38 5.09 14.30 -4.47
CA GLN A 38 4.70 15.47 -3.67
C GLN A 38 5.88 16.16 -2.99
N LYS A 39 7.10 15.60 -3.00
CA LYS A 39 8.30 16.19 -2.36
C LYS A 39 8.99 17.24 -3.25
N THR A 40 8.25 18.22 -3.74
CA THR A 40 8.81 19.29 -4.60
C THR A 40 9.36 20.47 -3.80
N GLY A 41 8.86 20.70 -2.58
CA GLY A 41 9.21 21.85 -1.74
C GLY A 41 8.51 23.17 -2.12
N ASP A 42 7.51 23.12 -3.00
CA ASP A 42 6.66 24.27 -3.36
C ASP A 42 5.61 24.57 -2.26
N TYR A 43 4.88 25.68 -2.40
CA TYR A 43 3.99 26.25 -1.37
C TYR A 43 2.90 25.33 -0.78
N TYR A 44 2.58 24.19 -1.42
CA TYR A 44 1.63 23.19 -0.93
C TYR A 44 2.16 21.75 -1.01
N ALA A 45 3.44 21.61 -1.35
CA ALA A 45 4.10 20.33 -1.50
C ALA A 45 4.74 19.90 -0.16
N LEU A 46 5.11 18.63 -0.09
CA LEU A 46 5.94 18.14 0.99
C LEU A 46 7.33 18.78 0.89
N PRO A 47 7.96 19.13 2.02
CA PRO A 47 9.37 19.51 2.04
C PRO A 47 10.23 18.44 1.35
N ARG A 48 11.28 18.84 0.62
CA ARG A 48 12.19 17.89 -0.04
C ARG A 48 12.83 16.90 0.93
N THR A 49 12.98 17.30 2.20
CA THR A 49 13.53 16.49 3.30
C THR A 49 12.49 15.65 4.03
N PHE A 50 11.20 15.73 3.65
CA PHE A 50 10.12 15.01 4.30
C PHE A 50 10.35 13.50 4.24
N LYS A 51 10.23 12.85 5.40
CA LYS A 51 10.36 11.40 5.55
C LYS A 51 9.38 10.89 6.60
N LEU A 52 8.81 9.73 6.32
CA LEU A 52 8.02 8.96 7.28
C LEU A 52 8.83 7.76 7.78
N SER A 53 8.73 7.48 9.07
CA SER A 53 9.29 6.26 9.64
C SER A 53 8.58 5.01 9.09
N ASP A 54 9.24 3.85 9.18
CA ASP A 54 8.61 2.55 8.90
C ASP A 54 7.32 2.35 9.71
N ALA A 55 7.33 2.76 10.98
CA ALA A 55 6.16 2.64 11.86
C ALA A 55 5.00 3.53 11.41
N ALA A 56 5.26 4.79 11.05
CA ALA A 56 4.21 5.69 10.57
C ALA A 56 3.56 5.18 9.27
N LEU A 57 4.36 4.63 8.36
CA LEU A 57 3.87 4.04 7.12
C LEU A 57 3.07 2.75 7.35
N ALA A 58 3.45 1.95 8.35
CA ALA A 58 2.66 0.80 8.77
C ALA A 58 1.29 1.24 9.32
N THR A 59 1.26 2.27 10.18
CA THR A 59 0.00 2.85 10.69
C THR A 59 -0.89 3.36 9.56
N ILE A 60 -0.34 4.11 8.59
CA ILE A 60 -1.10 4.59 7.42
C ILE A 60 -1.68 3.41 6.64
N CYS A 61 -0.88 2.38 6.36
CA CYS A 61 -1.34 1.18 5.66
C CYS A 61 -2.50 0.51 6.41
N ASN A 62 -2.34 0.24 7.70
CA ASN A 62 -3.33 -0.45 8.52
C ASN A 62 -4.67 0.30 8.53
N ILE A 63 -4.64 1.63 8.70
CA ILE A 63 -5.85 2.47 8.73
C ILE A 63 -6.48 2.55 7.34
N THR A 64 -5.71 2.94 6.31
CA THR A 64 -6.26 3.19 4.95
C THR A 64 -6.74 1.94 4.25
N ARG A 65 -6.17 0.77 4.58
CA ARG A 65 -6.58 -0.53 4.06
C ARG A 65 -7.57 -1.24 4.97
N SER A 66 -7.90 -0.69 6.15
CA SER A 66 -8.76 -1.29 7.16
C SER A 66 -8.41 -2.76 7.42
N LEU A 67 -7.12 -3.04 7.63
CA LEU A 67 -6.64 -4.41 7.82
C LEU A 67 -7.16 -4.98 9.15
N PRO A 68 -7.62 -6.24 9.18
CA PRO A 68 -8.01 -6.88 10.43
C PRO A 68 -6.79 -7.09 11.35
N PRO A 69 -7.00 -7.29 12.67
CA PRO A 69 -5.92 -7.35 13.66
C PRO A 69 -4.81 -8.37 13.35
N ASP A 70 -5.15 -9.50 12.74
CA ASP A 70 -4.27 -10.59 12.36
C ASP A 70 -3.46 -10.31 11.08
N GLU A 71 -3.88 -9.33 10.27
CA GLU A 71 -3.20 -8.91 9.04
C GLU A 71 -2.45 -7.58 9.18
N LEU A 72 -2.46 -6.96 10.37
CA LEU A 72 -1.78 -5.70 10.61
C LEU A 72 -0.29 -5.81 10.24
N VAL A 73 0.18 -4.84 9.46
CA VAL A 73 1.61 -4.72 9.14
C VAL A 73 2.32 -3.91 10.20
N ASP A 74 3.59 -4.25 10.42
CA ASP A 74 4.48 -3.57 11.35
C ASP A 74 5.62 -2.85 10.61
N ALA A 75 6.43 -2.12 11.37
CA ALA A 75 7.60 -1.43 10.83
C ALA A 75 8.58 -2.39 10.12
N ALA A 76 8.72 -3.64 10.59
CA ALA A 76 9.62 -4.61 10.00
C ALA A 76 9.14 -5.09 8.61
N TYR A 77 7.83 -5.24 8.41
CA TYR A 77 7.22 -5.52 7.11
C TYR A 77 7.51 -4.38 6.12
N VAL A 78 7.30 -3.13 6.53
CA VAL A 78 7.57 -1.96 5.68
C VAL A 78 9.05 -1.90 5.28
N LYS A 79 9.96 -2.09 6.24
CA LYS A 79 11.40 -2.10 5.99
C LYS A 79 11.81 -3.17 4.96
N ARG A 80 11.30 -4.40 5.12
CA ARG A 80 11.52 -5.50 4.16
C ARG A 80 10.98 -5.17 2.77
N THR A 81 9.81 -4.53 2.71
CA THR A 81 9.19 -4.11 1.45
C THR A 81 10.04 -3.06 0.74
N ARG A 82 10.55 -2.04 1.45
CA ARG A 82 11.49 -1.06 0.85
C ARG A 82 12.75 -1.73 0.31
N HIS A 83 13.34 -2.64 1.09
CA HIS A 83 14.54 -3.34 0.67
C HIS A 83 14.29 -4.15 -0.60
N ARG A 84 13.19 -4.92 -0.65
CA ARG A 84 12.78 -5.69 -1.84
C ARG A 84 12.59 -4.80 -3.05
N LEU A 85 11.84 -3.70 -2.90
CA LEU A 85 11.61 -2.74 -3.99
C LEU A 85 12.92 -2.13 -4.50
N LYS A 86 13.82 -1.74 -3.58
CA LYS A 86 15.15 -1.22 -3.94
C LYS A 86 15.96 -2.24 -4.74
N THR A 87 15.96 -3.52 -4.35
CA THR A 87 16.62 -4.61 -5.10
C THR A 87 16.02 -4.81 -6.49
N GLN A 88 14.72 -4.53 -6.66
CA GLN A 88 14.01 -4.59 -7.95
C GLN A 88 14.21 -3.34 -8.82
N GLY A 89 15.10 -2.41 -8.43
CA GLY A 89 15.37 -1.18 -9.18
C GLY A 89 14.29 -0.11 -9.01
N PHE A 90 13.34 -0.29 -8.08
CA PHE A 90 12.38 0.76 -7.76
C PHE A 90 13.07 1.91 -7.02
N SER A 91 13.11 3.07 -7.66
CA SER A 91 13.70 4.29 -7.12
C SER A 91 12.61 5.29 -6.75
N ALA A 92 11.93 5.08 -5.63
CA ALA A 92 11.19 6.16 -4.99
C ALA A 92 12.19 7.21 -4.49
N ILE A 93 11.83 8.50 -4.60
CA ILE A 93 12.64 9.62 -4.10
C ILE A 93 12.51 9.64 -2.56
N TRP A 94 13.32 8.83 -1.87
CA TRP A 94 13.28 8.61 -0.41
C TRP A 94 13.56 9.86 0.43
#